data_AF-A0A969JFV1-F1
#
_entry.id   AF-A0A969JFV1-F1
#
_cell.length_a   1.000
_cell.length_b   1.000
_cell.length_c   1.000
_cell.angle_alpha   90.00
_cell.angle_beta   90.00
_cell.angle_gamma   90.00
#
_symmetry.space_group_name_H-M   'P 1'
#
loop_
_entity.id
_entity.type
_entity.pdbx_description
1 polymer ?
#
loop_
_entity_poly.entity_id
_entity_poly.type
_entity_poly.pdbx_seq_one_letter_code
_entity_poly.pdbx_strand_id
1 'polypeptide(L)'
;MLYCWRGGKRSGSMAWLLSFAGFDVATVAGGYKNYRNLVLQSFENQSLKLIILGGKTGSGKTQILKELEKKGEQIIDLEALAHHKGSAFGWIGEEKQPSSEQFENSLFEVIRKIDPTKRVWVENESRNIGTVFIPPS
;
A
#
# COMPACT_ATOMS: atom_id res chain seq x y z
N MET A 1 -13.50 -16.36 -3.51
CA MET A 1 -13.28 -15.94 -2.10
C MET A 1 -14.18 -14.75 -1.81
N LEU A 2 -14.91 -14.78 -0.69
CA LEU A 2 -15.87 -13.75 -0.30
C LEU A 2 -15.51 -13.20 1.10
N TYR A 3 -15.59 -11.89 1.32
CA TYR A 3 -15.37 -11.32 2.64
C TYR A 3 -16.30 -10.14 2.90
N CYS A 4 -16.51 -9.83 4.18
CA CYS A 4 -17.08 -8.56 4.62
C CYS A 4 -16.11 -7.88 5.58
N TRP A 5 -16.45 -6.68 6.04
CA TRP A 5 -15.56 -5.89 6.91
C TRP A 5 -15.05 -6.65 8.15
N ARG A 6 -15.92 -7.44 8.82
CA ARG A 6 -15.61 -8.15 10.07
C ARG A 6 -15.79 -9.68 10.01
N GLY A 7 -15.99 -10.26 8.83
CA GLY A 7 -16.18 -11.71 8.67
C GLY A 7 -17.40 -12.26 9.42
N GLY A 8 -18.48 -11.47 9.56
CA GLY A 8 -19.69 -11.84 10.30
C GLY A 8 -20.83 -12.37 9.42
N LYS A 9 -22.06 -12.32 9.94
CA LYS A 9 -23.27 -12.89 9.29
C LYS A 9 -23.47 -12.45 7.83
N ARG A 10 -23.05 -11.25 7.44
CA ARG A 10 -23.18 -10.75 6.05
C ARG A 10 -22.43 -11.60 5.03
N SER A 11 -21.14 -11.85 5.25
CA SER A 11 -20.36 -12.72 4.35
C SER A 11 -20.77 -14.18 4.52
N GLY A 12 -21.19 -14.60 5.72
CA GLY A 12 -21.70 -15.95 5.96
C GLY A 12 -22.98 -16.28 5.18
N SER A 13 -23.99 -15.40 5.25
CA SER A 13 -25.26 -15.61 4.53
C SER A 13 -25.09 -15.62 3.01
N MET A 14 -24.22 -14.77 2.48
CA MET A 14 -23.93 -14.73 1.04
C MET A 14 -23.06 -15.91 0.60
N ALA A 15 -22.09 -16.34 1.41
CA ALA A 15 -21.34 -17.56 1.13
C ALA A 15 -22.26 -18.79 1.11
N TRP A 16 -23.17 -18.90 2.08
CA TRP A 16 -24.16 -19.98 2.10
C TRP A 16 -25.04 -19.99 0.85
N LEU A 17 -25.55 -18.83 0.41
CA LEU A 17 -26.36 -18.72 -0.81
C LEU A 17 -25.59 -19.14 -2.07
N LEU A 18 -24.35 -18.68 -2.21
CA LEU A 18 -23.52 -19.02 -3.37
C LEU A 18 -23.10 -20.50 -3.36
N SER A 19 -22.80 -21.07 -2.19
CA SER A 19 -22.56 -22.51 -2.05
C SER A 19 -23.80 -23.32 -2.37
N PHE A 20 -24.99 -22.87 -1.97
CA PHE A 20 -26.25 -23.50 -2.36
C PHE A 20 -26.49 -23.46 -3.88
N ALA A 21 -26.08 -22.37 -4.54
CA ALA A 21 -26.12 -22.23 -6.00
C ALA A 21 -25.02 -23.04 -6.75
N GLY A 22 -24.23 -23.85 -6.03
CA GLY A 22 -23.21 -24.74 -6.61
C GLY A 22 -21.83 -24.12 -6.79
N PHE A 23 -21.57 -22.93 -6.24
CA PHE A 23 -20.25 -22.31 -6.28
C PHE A 23 -19.38 -22.74 -5.10
N ASP A 24 -18.08 -22.97 -5.34
CA ASP A 24 -17.11 -23.14 -4.27
C ASP A 24 -16.74 -21.76 -3.67
N VAL A 25 -17.11 -21.53 -2.41
CA VAL A 25 -16.97 -20.24 -1.75
C VAL A 25 -16.27 -20.37 -0.39
N ALA A 26 -15.05 -19.85 -0.33
CA ALA A 26 -14.33 -19.62 0.91
C ALA A 26 -14.59 -18.20 1.47
N THR A 27 -14.61 -18.05 2.80
CA THR A 27 -14.68 -16.76 3.48
C THR A 27 -13.42 -16.42 4.29
N VAL A 28 -13.11 -15.13 4.42
CA VAL A 28 -12.00 -14.66 5.25
C VAL A 28 -12.46 -14.51 6.71
N ALA A 29 -11.88 -15.32 7.59
CA ALA A 29 -12.15 -15.27 9.03
C ALA A 29 -11.79 -13.89 9.61
N GLY A 30 -12.72 -13.26 10.34
CA GLY A 30 -12.57 -11.88 10.84
C GLY A 30 -12.62 -10.79 9.77
N GLY A 31 -12.78 -11.17 8.50
CA GLY A 31 -12.96 -10.25 7.37
C GLY A 31 -11.76 -9.36 7.08
N TYR A 32 -12.02 -8.27 6.36
CA TYR A 32 -10.98 -7.32 5.97
C TYR A 32 -10.29 -6.67 7.18
N LYS A 33 -10.98 -6.46 8.30
CA LYS A 33 -10.38 -5.87 9.51
C LYS A 33 -9.17 -6.68 10.00
N ASN A 34 -9.26 -8.01 10.00
CA ASN A 34 -8.14 -8.86 10.41
C ASN A 34 -6.97 -8.77 9.43
N TYR A 35 -7.27 -8.77 8.13
CA TYR A 35 -6.26 -8.58 7.10
C TYR A 35 -5.55 -7.23 7.24
N ARG A 36 -6.30 -6.13 7.42
CA ARG A 36 -5.73 -4.80 7.64
C ARG A 36 -4.84 -4.76 8.88
N ASN A 37 -5.26 -5.39 9.98
CA ASN A 37 -4.42 -5.47 11.19
C ASN A 37 -3.09 -6.19 10.92
N LEU A 38 -3.12 -7.28 10.15
CA LEU A 38 -1.89 -7.99 9.74
C LEU A 38 -0.98 -7.09 8.89
N VAL A 39 -1.56 -6.34 7.94
CA VAL A 39 -0.85 -5.34 7.13
C VAL A 39 -0.18 -4.31 8.04
N LEU A 40 -0.91 -3.71 8.96
CA LEU A 40 -0.37 -2.68 9.86
C LEU A 40 0.74 -3.23 10.78
N GLN A 41 0.55 -4.43 11.34
CA GLN A 41 1.56 -5.09 12.16
C GLN A 41 2.84 -5.43 11.40
N SER A 42 2.75 -5.66 10.08
CA SER A 42 3.94 -5.93 9.28
C SER A 42 4.88 -4.72 9.20
N PHE A 43 4.33 -3.50 9.22
CA PHE A 43 5.13 -2.27 9.16
C PHE A 43 5.92 -2.03 10.46
N GLU A 44 5.36 -2.39 11.61
CA GLU A 44 6.03 -2.26 12.92
C GLU A 44 7.24 -3.20 13.07
N ASN A 45 7.22 -4.34 12.37
CA ASN A 45 8.20 -5.41 12.56
C ASN A 45 9.29 -5.46 11.48
N GLN A 46 9.37 -4.46 10.59
CA GLN A 46 10.30 -4.48 9.46
C GLN A 46 11.48 -3.54 9.64
N SER A 47 12.68 -4.14 9.69
CA SER A 47 13.94 -3.40 9.60
C SER A 47 14.38 -3.30 8.13
N LEU A 48 13.94 -2.24 7.46
CA LEU A 48 14.40 -1.90 6.11
C LEU A 48 15.55 -0.91 6.16
N LYS A 49 16.57 -1.10 5.30
CA LYS A 49 17.67 -0.16 5.12
C LYS A 49 17.24 0.98 4.20
N LEU A 50 16.40 1.87 4.70
CA LEU A 50 15.85 2.99 3.93
C LEU A 50 16.91 4.07 3.65
N ILE A 51 16.97 4.52 2.40
CA ILE A 51 17.73 5.67 1.95
C ILE A 51 16.74 6.71 1.44
N ILE A 52 16.67 7.85 2.12
CA ILE A 52 15.71 8.91 1.82
C ILE A 52 16.26 9.80 0.70
N LEU A 53 15.54 9.86 -0.42
CA LEU A 53 15.80 10.78 -1.50
C LEU A 53 15.12 12.13 -1.20
N GLY A 54 15.90 13.07 -0.69
CA GLY A 54 15.47 14.44 -0.39
C GLY A 54 15.48 15.35 -1.62
N GLY A 55 14.61 16.36 -1.63
CA GLY A 55 14.56 17.38 -2.68
C GLY A 55 13.29 18.22 -2.62
N LYS A 56 13.35 19.43 -3.19
CA LYS A 56 12.18 20.33 -3.27
C LYS A 56 11.10 19.72 -4.18
N THR A 57 9.85 20.15 -4.01
CA THR A 57 8.77 19.76 -4.93
C THR A 57 9.13 20.19 -6.36
N GLY A 58 8.88 19.31 -7.33
CA GLY A 58 9.24 19.54 -8.73
C GLY A 58 10.74 19.33 -9.06
N SER A 59 11.57 18.83 -8.14
CA SER A 59 13.00 18.59 -8.40
C SER A 59 13.31 17.27 -9.14
N GLY A 60 12.29 16.58 -9.66
CA GLY A 60 12.47 15.34 -10.43
C GLY A 60 12.83 14.08 -9.62
N LYS A 61 12.48 14.03 -8.31
CA LYS A 61 12.79 12.88 -7.42
C LYS A 61 12.23 11.56 -7.97
N THR A 62 10.98 11.57 -8.42
CA THR A 62 10.30 10.41 -9.01
C THR A 62 11.05 9.87 -10.24
N GLN A 63 11.59 10.75 -11.10
CA GLN A 63 12.40 10.33 -12.24
C GLN A 63 13.70 9.65 -11.78
N ILE A 64 14.35 10.20 -10.75
CA ILE A 64 15.56 9.60 -10.16
C ILE A 64 15.26 8.21 -9.57
N LEU A 65 14.15 8.06 -8.83
CA LEU A 65 13.72 6.75 -8.31
C LEU A 65 13.55 5.73 -9.44
N LYS A 66 12.85 6.10 -10.52
CA LYS A 66 12.64 5.21 -11.68
C LYS A 66 13.95 4.83 -12.36
N GLU A 67 14.92 5.74 -12.44
CA GLU A 67 16.25 5.41 -12.96
C GLU A 67 17.06 4.51 -12.02
N LEU A 68 16.89 4.62 -10.70
CA LEU A 68 17.49 3.70 -9.73
C LEU A 68 16.88 2.30 -9.86
N GLU A 69 15.56 2.19 -9.99
CA GLU A 69 14.86 0.92 -10.23
C GLU A 69 15.37 0.23 -11.50
N LYS A 70 15.51 0.97 -12.61
CA LYS A 70 16.10 0.45 -13.87
C LYS A 70 17.54 -0.07 -13.71
N LYS A 71 18.28 0.44 -12.72
CA LYS A 71 19.64 -0.01 -12.38
C LYS A 71 19.65 -1.18 -11.39
N GLY A 72 18.50 -1.73 -11.04
CA GLY A 72 18.36 -2.88 -10.15
C GLY A 72 18.33 -2.53 -8.67
N GLU A 73 18.19 -1.25 -8.32
CA GLU A 73 17.96 -0.84 -6.93
C GLU A 73 16.50 -1.07 -6.52
N GLN A 74 16.27 -1.23 -5.22
CA GLN A 74 14.92 -1.36 -4.67
C GLN A 74 14.37 0.02 -4.36
N ILE A 75 13.13 0.30 -4.74
CA ILE A 75 12.50 1.60 -4.51
C ILE A 75 11.12 1.45 -3.85
N ILE A 76 10.70 2.48 -3.13
CA ILE A 76 9.33 2.71 -2.69
C ILE A 76 8.93 4.10 -3.17
N ASP A 77 8.12 4.14 -4.23
CA ASP A 77 7.52 5.36 -4.78
C ASP A 77 6.18 5.62 -4.09
N LEU A 78 6.23 6.36 -2.97
CA LEU A 78 5.06 6.65 -2.15
C LEU A 78 4.02 7.52 -2.87
N GLU A 79 4.48 8.41 -3.75
CA GLU A 79 3.64 9.31 -4.53
C GLU A 79 2.84 8.53 -5.58
N ALA A 80 3.50 7.62 -6.30
CA ALA A 80 2.83 6.72 -7.23
C ALA A 80 1.82 5.82 -6.50
N LEU A 81 2.15 5.29 -5.32
CA LEU A 81 1.19 4.50 -4.53
C LEU A 81 -0.01 5.32 -4.07
N ALA A 82 0.16 6.62 -3.86
CA ALA A 82 -0.87 7.53 -3.41
C ALA A 82 -1.63 8.23 -4.55
N HIS A 83 -1.29 7.98 -5.82
CA HIS A 83 -1.73 8.76 -6.99
C HIS A 83 -1.60 10.27 -6.74
N HIS A 84 -0.39 10.68 -6.37
CA HIS A 84 -0.08 12.04 -5.95
C HIS A 84 1.21 12.54 -6.63
N LYS A 85 1.39 13.86 -6.66
CA LYS A 85 2.49 14.52 -7.37
C LYS A 85 2.99 15.76 -6.65
N GLY A 86 3.76 15.51 -5.62
CA GLY A 86 4.33 16.47 -4.70
C GLY A 86 3.28 17.32 -3.98
N SER A 87 3.71 18.00 -2.93
CA SER A 87 2.87 18.94 -2.18
C SER A 87 2.31 20.10 -3.01
N ALA A 88 2.91 20.42 -4.17
CA ALA A 88 2.52 21.56 -4.99
C ALA A 88 1.47 21.23 -6.06
N PHE A 89 1.53 20.04 -6.68
CA PHE A 89 0.58 19.67 -7.74
C PHE A 89 -0.53 18.74 -7.22
N GLY A 90 -0.34 18.08 -6.09
CA GLY A 90 -1.39 17.27 -5.50
C GLY A 90 -1.76 16.08 -6.39
N TRP A 91 -3.01 16.01 -6.81
CA TRP A 91 -3.55 14.95 -7.67
C TRP A 91 -3.69 15.35 -9.15
N ILE A 92 -3.20 16.54 -9.53
CA ILE A 92 -3.39 17.05 -10.90
C ILE A 92 -2.74 16.12 -11.93
N GLY A 93 -3.56 15.53 -12.79
CA GLY A 93 -3.12 14.61 -13.85
C GLY A 93 -2.89 13.17 -13.37
N GLU A 94 -3.19 12.87 -12.11
CA GLU A 94 -3.13 11.53 -11.53
C GLU A 94 -4.51 10.88 -11.50
N GLU A 95 -4.53 9.56 -11.29
CA GLU A 95 -5.77 8.84 -11.02
C GLU A 95 -6.40 9.26 -9.69
N LYS A 96 -7.63 8.80 -9.44
CA LYS A 96 -8.27 9.01 -8.14
C LYS A 96 -7.40 8.43 -7.04
N GLN A 97 -7.04 9.24 -6.06
CA GLN A 97 -6.29 8.81 -4.88
C GLN A 97 -7.00 7.63 -4.18
N PRO A 98 -6.26 6.54 -3.84
CA PRO A 98 -6.84 5.41 -3.11
C PRO A 98 -7.34 5.82 -1.73
N SER A 99 -8.17 4.96 -1.12
CA SER A 99 -8.42 5.08 0.32
C SER A 99 -7.15 4.73 1.11
N SER A 100 -7.06 5.19 2.36
CA SER A 100 -5.93 4.85 3.23
C SER A 100 -5.75 3.34 3.37
N GLU A 101 -6.84 2.58 3.48
CA GLU A 101 -6.81 1.12 3.49
C GLU A 101 -6.17 0.53 2.22
N GLN A 102 -6.49 1.06 1.04
CA GLN A 102 -5.95 0.54 -0.20
C GLN A 102 -4.49 0.97 -0.38
N PHE A 103 -4.13 2.19 0.04
CA PHE A 103 -2.74 2.64 0.09
C PHE A 103 -1.89 1.74 0.99
N GLU A 104 -2.36 1.46 2.21
CA GLU A 104 -1.73 0.51 3.15
C GLU A 104 -1.50 -0.87 2.50
N ASN A 105 -2.52 -1.40 1.81
CA ASN A 105 -2.41 -2.69 1.12
C ASN A 105 -1.37 -2.67 -0.01
N SER A 106 -1.38 -1.63 -0.84
CA SER A 106 -0.44 -1.51 -1.96
C SER A 106 0.99 -1.34 -1.44
N LEU A 107 1.19 -0.54 -0.38
CA LEU A 107 2.48 -0.38 0.29
C LEU A 107 2.99 -1.71 0.87
N PHE A 108 2.12 -2.46 1.54
CA PHE A 108 2.45 -3.80 2.04
C PHE A 108 2.90 -4.75 0.93
N GLU A 109 2.19 -4.74 -0.21
CA GLU A 109 2.54 -5.58 -1.35
C GLU A 109 3.89 -5.22 -1.98
N VAL A 110 4.25 -3.94 -2.01
CA VAL A 110 5.59 -3.50 -2.43
C VAL A 110 6.63 -3.99 -1.43
N ILE A 111 6.42 -3.70 -0.15
CA ILE A 111 7.39 -4.00 0.90
C ILE A 111 7.63 -5.52 1.04
N ARG A 112 6.59 -6.36 0.85
CA ARG A 112 6.73 -7.82 0.88
C ARG A 112 7.68 -8.37 -0.19
N LYS A 113 7.91 -7.64 -1.28
CA LYS A 113 8.78 -8.04 -2.40
C LYS A 113 10.23 -7.55 -2.23
N ILE A 114 10.49 -6.73 -1.21
CA ILE A 114 11.80 -6.16 -0.94
C ILE A 114 12.68 -7.18 -0.21
N ASP A 115 13.93 -7.30 -0.67
CA ASP A 115 15.02 -7.95 0.03
C ASP A 115 15.53 -7.02 1.16
N PRO A 116 15.30 -7.37 2.44
CA PRO A 116 15.65 -6.52 3.58
C PRO A 116 17.17 -6.41 3.80
N THR A 117 17.98 -7.25 3.15
CA THR A 117 19.43 -7.19 3.28
C THR A 117 20.06 -6.05 2.48
N LYS A 118 19.33 -5.55 1.47
CA LYS A 118 19.74 -4.48 0.56
C LYS A 118 19.10 -3.16 0.94
N ARG A 119 19.67 -2.07 0.44
CA ARG A 119 19.10 -0.73 0.60
C ARG A 119 17.80 -0.59 -0.20
N VAL A 120 16.95 0.34 0.25
CA VAL A 120 15.69 0.69 -0.39
C VAL A 120 15.63 2.21 -0.48
N TRP A 121 15.42 2.74 -1.68
CA TRP A 121 15.27 4.18 -1.89
C TRP A 121 13.82 4.58 -1.73
N VAL A 122 13.56 5.63 -0.97
CA VAL A 122 12.22 6.15 -0.74
C VAL A 122 12.22 7.67 -0.88
N GLU A 123 11.16 8.23 -1.44
CA GLU A 123 11.00 9.68 -1.53
C GLU A 123 10.83 10.31 -0.14
N ASN A 124 11.42 11.50 0.06
CA ASN A 124 11.18 12.28 1.28
C ASN A 124 9.81 12.96 1.24
N GLU A 125 8.77 12.24 1.66
CA GLU A 125 7.43 12.80 1.84
C GLU A 125 7.08 12.99 3.31
N SER A 126 6.14 13.90 3.56
CA SER A 126 5.57 14.04 4.89
C SER A 126 4.77 12.78 5.25
N ARG A 127 4.45 12.60 6.53
CA ARG A 127 3.61 11.49 6.97
C ARG A 127 2.25 11.43 6.24
N ASN A 128 1.81 12.55 5.68
CA ASN A 128 0.60 12.66 4.90
C ASN A 128 0.94 12.88 3.42
N ILE A 129 0.28 12.15 2.53
CA ILE A 129 0.37 12.34 1.08
C ILE A 129 -1.05 12.58 0.57
N GLY A 130 -1.42 13.84 0.40
CA GLY A 130 -2.81 14.22 0.14
C GLY A 130 -3.73 13.76 1.29
N THR A 131 -4.63 12.82 0.99
CA THR A 131 -5.61 12.27 1.95
C THR A 131 -5.20 10.94 2.59
N VAL A 132 -4.09 10.34 2.16
CA VAL A 132 -3.59 9.08 2.72
C VAL A 132 -2.44 9.33 3.70
N PHE A 133 -2.22 8.36 4.58
CA PHE A 133 -1.25 8.44 5.66
C PHE A 133 -0.24 7.30 5.55
N ILE A 134 1.03 7.63 5.70
CA ILE A 134 2.09 6.63 5.87
C ILE A 134 1.91 6.00 7.27
N PRO A 135 1.75 4.67 7.35
CA PRO A 135 1.64 3.97 8.63
C PRO A 135 2.85 4.24 9.53
N PRO A 136 2.67 4.27 10.86
CA PRO A 136 3.81 4.31 11.77
C PRO A 136 4.69 3.08 11.55
N SER A 137 6.01 3.30 11.59
CA SER A 137 7.04 2.28 11.70
C SER A 137 7.39 2.04 13.16
#